data_AF-A0A7J6RCF2-F1
#
_entry.id   AF-A0A7J6RCF2-F1
#
_cell.length_a   1.000
_cell.length_b   1.000
_cell.length_c   1.000
_cell.angle_alpha   90.00
_cell.angle_beta   90.00
_cell.angle_gamma   90.00
#
_symmetry.space_group_name_H-M   'P 1'
#
loop_
_entity.id
_entity.type
_entity.pdbx_description
1 polymer ?
#
loop_
_entity_poly.entity_id
_entity_poly.type
_entity_poly.pdbx_seq_one_letter_code
_entity_poly.pdbx_strand_id
1 'polypeptide(L)'
;LSPVTVDLLYRWSNGGWRDSAVSQDVARVLPGRLTEELERIPEGELRTSIEKVLAVSGEFVKVSHWIFGGDGWAYDIGFGGLDHVLASGTDINVMVMDTEGYANTGGQKSKATQLSAVQKFATDGYRRPKKNLAEMFMGYGNVYVASIAVGASPSQSVKA
;
A
#
# COMPACT_ATOMS: atom_id res chain seq x y z
N LEU A 1 -15.30 -10.28 31.05
CA LEU A 1 -14.14 -9.51 30.55
C LEU A 1 -13.97 -8.25 31.39
N SER A 2 -12.74 -7.79 31.59
CA SER A 2 -12.49 -6.51 32.28
C SER A 2 -12.91 -5.31 31.42
N PRO A 3 -13.26 -4.15 32.03
CA PRO A 3 -13.62 -2.95 31.28
C PRO A 3 -12.57 -2.52 30.25
N VAL A 4 -11.29 -2.67 30.59
CA VAL A 4 -10.18 -2.34 29.68
C VAL A 4 -10.11 -3.28 28.48
N THR A 5 -10.45 -4.57 28.64
CA THR A 5 -10.44 -5.53 27.51
C THR A 5 -11.58 -5.22 26.56
N VAL A 6 -12.74 -4.89 27.12
CA VAL A 6 -13.91 -4.46 26.34
C VAL A 6 -13.62 -3.16 25.58
N ASP A 7 -12.96 -2.19 26.21
CA ASP A 7 -12.54 -0.95 25.55
C ASP A 7 -11.60 -1.23 24.36
N LEU A 8 -10.59 -2.08 24.52
CA LEU A 8 -9.67 -2.44 23.43
C LEU A 8 -10.39 -3.11 22.25
N LEU A 9 -11.29 -4.06 22.53
CA LEU A 9 -12.13 -4.70 21.51
C LEU A 9 -13.03 -3.69 20.80
N TYR A 10 -13.64 -2.77 21.55
CA TYR A 10 -14.50 -1.73 21.01
C TYR A 10 -13.72 -0.75 20.14
N ARG A 11 -12.57 -0.27 20.62
CA ARG A 11 -11.67 0.63 19.88
C ARG A 11 -11.25 0.03 18.55
N TRP A 12 -10.91 -1.26 18.51
CA TRP A 12 -10.52 -1.93 17.28
C TRP A 12 -11.71 -2.10 16.32
N SER A 13 -12.82 -2.63 16.81
CA SER A 13 -14.02 -2.91 15.99
C SER A 13 -14.70 -1.64 15.48
N ASN A 14 -14.68 -0.55 16.25
CA ASN A 14 -15.27 0.73 15.89
C ASN A 14 -14.30 1.60 15.06
N GLY A 15 -13.72 1.02 14.01
CA GLY A 15 -12.88 1.72 13.03
C GLY A 15 -11.39 1.75 13.33
N GLY A 16 -10.93 1.38 14.54
CA GLY A 16 -9.51 1.31 14.88
C GLY A 16 -8.72 0.32 14.03
N TRP A 17 -9.37 -0.69 13.44
CA TRP A 17 -8.76 -1.60 12.47
C TRP A 17 -8.26 -0.91 11.18
N ARG A 18 -8.76 0.30 10.86
CA ARG A 18 -8.31 1.11 9.71
C ARG A 18 -7.18 2.08 10.04
N ASP A 19 -6.87 2.25 11.32
CA ASP A 19 -5.83 3.14 11.82
C ASP A 19 -4.60 2.32 12.20
N SER A 20 -3.44 2.64 11.62
CA SER A 20 -2.22 1.88 11.85
C SER A 20 -1.72 1.95 13.30
N ALA A 21 -1.86 3.11 13.95
CA ALA A 21 -1.40 3.27 15.33
C ALA A 21 -2.32 2.52 16.30
N VAL A 22 -3.64 2.70 16.15
CA VAL A 22 -4.62 2.02 17.01
C VAL A 22 -4.57 0.50 16.83
N SER A 23 -4.52 0.02 15.58
CA SER A 23 -4.45 -1.41 15.29
C SER A 23 -3.19 -2.07 15.86
N GLN A 24 -2.03 -1.42 15.76
CA GLN A 24 -0.78 -1.90 16.36
C GLN A 24 -0.84 -1.93 17.89
N ASP A 25 -1.38 -0.89 18.52
CA ASP A 25 -1.53 -0.83 19.97
C ASP A 25 -2.45 -1.94 20.50
N VAL A 26 -3.58 -2.17 19.83
CA VAL A 26 -4.50 -3.25 20.17
C VAL A 26 -3.82 -4.61 19.95
N ALA A 27 -3.19 -4.84 18.80
CA ALA A 27 -2.53 -6.12 18.48
C ALA A 27 -1.45 -6.49 19.49
N ARG A 28 -0.74 -5.50 20.04
CA ARG A 28 0.30 -5.71 21.06
C ARG A 28 -0.24 -6.12 22.42
N VAL A 29 -1.42 -5.61 22.81
CA VAL A 29 -1.93 -5.73 24.19
C VAL A 29 -3.07 -6.73 24.31
N LEU A 30 -4.02 -6.70 23.38
CA LEU A 30 -5.28 -7.43 23.49
C LEU A 30 -5.11 -8.95 23.57
N PRO A 31 -4.26 -9.63 22.77
CA PRO A 31 -4.13 -11.09 22.83
C PRO A 31 -3.62 -11.62 24.18
N GLY A 32 -2.67 -10.91 24.80
CA GLY A 32 -2.18 -11.27 26.13
C GLY A 32 -3.28 -11.18 27.18
N ARG A 33 -4.05 -10.08 27.16
CA ARG A 33 -5.15 -9.87 28.11
C ARG A 33 -6.31 -10.84 27.91
N LEU A 34 -6.64 -11.16 26.67
CA LEU A 34 -7.67 -12.17 26.36
C LEU A 34 -7.23 -13.55 26.88
N THR A 35 -5.97 -13.93 26.68
CA THR A 35 -5.43 -15.21 27.19
C THR A 35 -5.51 -15.28 28.72
N GLU A 36 -5.09 -14.24 29.42
CA GLU A 36 -5.15 -14.16 30.89
C GLU A 36 -6.59 -14.21 31.43
N GLU A 37 -7.52 -13.51 30.77
CA GLU A 37 -8.92 -13.49 31.20
C GLU A 37 -9.66 -14.79 30.85
N LEU A 38 -9.25 -15.49 29.80
CA LEU A 38 -9.85 -16.75 29.35
C LEU A 38 -9.81 -17.84 30.44
N GLU A 39 -8.73 -17.89 31.22
CA GLU A 39 -8.56 -18.86 32.32
C GLU A 39 -9.66 -18.75 33.39
N ARG A 40 -10.24 -17.55 33.54
CA ARG A 40 -11.26 -17.24 34.54
C ARG A 40 -12.68 -17.35 33.99
N ILE A 41 -12.83 -17.61 32.69
CA ILE A 41 -14.13 -17.71 32.01
C ILE A 41 -14.51 -19.19 31.90
N PRO A 42 -15.67 -19.59 32.47
CA PRO A 42 -16.14 -20.97 32.36
C PRO A 42 -16.45 -21.32 30.90
N GLU A 43 -16.51 -22.62 30.61
CA GLU A 43 -16.94 -23.06 29.27
C GLU A 43 -18.33 -22.51 28.93
N GLY A 44 -18.46 -22.07 27.69
CA GLY A 44 -19.65 -21.41 27.19
C GLY A 44 -19.35 -20.57 25.95
N GLU A 45 -20.38 -19.95 25.41
CA GLU A 45 -20.32 -19.20 24.14
C GLU A 45 -19.27 -18.08 24.15
N LEU A 46 -19.13 -17.36 25.27
CA LEU A 46 -18.14 -16.29 25.42
C LEU A 46 -16.70 -16.83 25.30
N ARG A 47 -16.41 -17.97 25.93
CA ARG A 47 -15.08 -18.59 25.89
C ARG A 47 -14.72 -18.98 24.46
N THR A 48 -15.62 -19.68 23.77
CA THR A 48 -15.44 -20.07 22.36
C THR A 48 -15.27 -18.85 21.45
N SER A 49 -15.95 -17.74 21.73
CA SER A 49 -15.82 -16.51 20.95
C SER A 49 -14.45 -15.86 21.12
N ILE A 50 -13.93 -15.82 22.35
CA ILE A 50 -12.58 -15.31 22.64
C ILE A 50 -11.51 -16.19 22.00
N GLU A 51 -11.67 -17.51 22.05
CA GLU A 51 -10.74 -18.46 21.40
C GLU A 51 -10.67 -18.24 19.88
N LYS A 52 -11.81 -17.99 19.22
CA LYS A 52 -11.84 -17.62 17.80
C LYS A 52 -11.13 -16.30 17.52
N VAL A 53 -11.36 -15.29 18.36
CA VAL A 53 -10.71 -13.98 18.25
C VAL A 53 -9.18 -14.10 18.45
N LEU A 54 -8.73 -14.92 19.40
CA LEU A 54 -7.32 -15.22 19.62
C LEU A 54 -6.69 -15.96 18.43
N ALA A 55 -7.42 -16.87 17.79
CA ALA A 55 -6.94 -17.62 16.63
C ALA A 55 -6.61 -16.72 15.42
N VAL A 56 -7.29 -15.57 15.30
CA VAL A 56 -7.05 -14.57 14.25
C VAL A 56 -6.32 -13.32 14.76
N SER A 57 -5.72 -13.37 15.96
CA SER A 57 -5.05 -12.20 16.57
C SER A 57 -3.91 -11.62 15.72
N GLY A 58 -3.31 -12.42 14.84
CA GLY A 58 -2.32 -11.95 13.85
C GLY A 58 -2.89 -10.97 12.82
N GLU A 59 -4.21 -10.89 12.66
CA GLU A 59 -4.89 -10.01 11.70
C GLU A 59 -5.31 -8.67 12.31
N PHE A 60 -5.02 -8.43 13.60
CA PHE A 60 -5.42 -7.17 14.25
C PHE A 60 -4.66 -5.97 13.71
N VAL A 61 -3.43 -6.15 13.23
CA VAL A 61 -2.61 -5.07 12.68
C VAL A 61 -3.11 -4.71 11.28
N LYS A 62 -3.34 -3.42 11.02
CA LYS A 62 -3.62 -2.95 9.67
C LYS A 62 -2.42 -3.25 8.76
N VAL A 63 -2.65 -4.01 7.70
CA VAL A 63 -1.64 -4.30 6.68
C VAL A 63 -1.56 -3.15 5.68
N SER A 64 -0.34 -2.72 5.35
CA SER A 64 -0.06 -1.79 4.27
C SER A 64 0.27 -2.55 2.99
N HIS A 65 -0.60 -2.46 1.98
CA HIS A 65 -0.41 -3.15 0.71
C HIS A 65 0.39 -2.28 -0.25
N TRP A 66 1.47 -2.85 -0.80
CA TRP A 66 2.38 -2.17 -1.72
C TRP A 66 2.53 -2.92 -3.03
N ILE A 67 2.50 -2.19 -4.14
CA ILE A 67 2.82 -2.66 -5.47
C ILE A 67 4.06 -1.92 -5.95
N PHE A 68 5.14 -2.67 -6.19
CA PHE A 68 6.39 -2.13 -6.70
C PHE A 68 6.58 -2.52 -8.16
N GLY A 69 7.02 -1.58 -8.99
CA GLY A 69 7.39 -1.88 -10.37
C GLY A 69 8.17 -0.76 -11.03
N GLY A 70 8.81 -1.08 -12.16
CA GLY A 70 9.52 -0.10 -12.98
C GLY A 70 8.60 0.61 -13.97
N ASP A 71 9.15 1.58 -14.71
CA ASP A 71 8.39 2.32 -15.71
C ASP A 71 7.86 1.46 -16.86
N GLY A 72 8.61 0.45 -17.32
CA GLY A 72 8.13 -0.48 -18.35
C GLY A 72 6.84 -1.23 -17.96
N TRP A 73 6.63 -1.50 -16.66
CA TRP A 73 5.37 -2.07 -16.17
C TRP A 73 4.28 -0.99 -16.11
N ALA A 74 4.52 0.10 -15.38
CA ALA A 74 3.50 1.09 -15.09
C ALA A 74 3.04 1.89 -16.32
N TYR A 75 3.93 2.16 -17.28
CA TYR A 75 3.64 3.01 -18.44
C TYR A 75 3.14 2.21 -19.65
N ASP A 76 3.55 0.93 -19.76
CA ASP A 76 3.25 0.07 -20.90
C ASP A 76 2.39 -1.15 -20.52
N ILE A 77 2.99 -2.29 -20.23
CA ILE A 77 2.30 -3.59 -20.20
C ILE A 77 1.31 -3.72 -19.05
N GLY A 78 1.61 -3.11 -17.90
CA GLY A 78 0.78 -3.14 -16.70
C GLY A 78 -0.18 -1.97 -16.57
N PHE A 79 -0.13 -0.99 -17.49
CA PHE A 79 -0.88 0.26 -17.34
C PHE A 79 -2.39 0.04 -17.21
N GLY A 80 -2.98 -0.83 -18.03
CA GLY A 80 -4.43 -1.08 -17.98
C GLY A 80 -4.90 -1.69 -16.65
N GLY A 81 -4.08 -2.56 -16.04
CA GLY A 81 -4.37 -3.09 -14.71
C GLY A 81 -4.16 -2.05 -13.61
N LEU A 82 -3.07 -1.28 -13.70
CA LEU A 82 -2.79 -0.19 -12.76
C LEU A 82 -3.91 0.85 -12.75
N ASP A 83 -4.36 1.26 -13.94
CA ASP A 83 -5.48 2.19 -14.13
C ASP A 83 -6.76 1.69 -13.46
N HIS A 84 -7.13 0.43 -13.70
CA HIS A 84 -8.31 -0.17 -13.10
C HIS A 84 -8.23 -0.23 -11.56
N VAL A 85 -7.09 -0.64 -11.01
CA VAL A 85 -6.93 -0.77 -9.56
C VAL A 85 -6.94 0.61 -8.89
N LEU A 86 -6.28 1.61 -9.45
CA LEU A 86 -6.29 2.96 -8.88
C LEU A 86 -7.68 3.61 -8.98
N ALA A 87 -8.40 3.41 -10.09
CA ALA A 87 -9.77 3.88 -10.25
C ALA A 87 -10.75 3.25 -9.24
N SER A 88 -10.45 2.06 -8.71
CA SER A 88 -11.32 1.37 -7.73
C SER A 88 -11.42 2.07 -6.38
N GLY A 89 -10.47 2.96 -6.04
CA GLY A 89 -10.41 3.62 -4.72
C GLY A 89 -10.02 2.69 -3.56
N THR A 90 -9.48 1.51 -3.86
CA THR A 90 -8.96 0.59 -2.84
C THR A 90 -7.74 1.19 -2.13
N ASP A 91 -7.63 1.02 -0.81
CA ASP A 91 -6.49 1.46 0.02
C ASP A 91 -5.22 0.62 -0.30
N ILE A 92 -4.51 1.03 -1.34
CA ILE A 92 -3.24 0.44 -1.77
C ILE A 92 -2.20 1.52 -2.08
N ASN A 93 -0.93 1.15 -1.98
CA ASN A 93 0.20 2.01 -2.31
C ASN A 93 0.90 1.47 -3.56
N VAL A 94 1.22 2.34 -4.52
CA VAL A 94 1.96 1.96 -5.73
C VAL A 94 3.22 2.81 -5.82
N MET A 95 4.37 2.16 -5.91
CA MET A 95 5.66 2.80 -6.12
C MET A 95 6.23 2.43 -7.48
N VAL A 96 6.30 3.43 -8.36
CA VAL A 96 6.90 3.30 -9.69
C VAL A 96 8.32 3.82 -9.67
N MET A 97 9.28 2.93 -9.89
CA MET A 97 10.70 3.29 -10.06
C MET A 97 10.96 3.63 -11.53
N ASP A 98 10.92 4.92 -11.83
CA ASP A 98 11.00 5.41 -13.20
C ASP A 98 12.45 5.56 -13.68
N THR A 99 12.93 4.58 -14.42
CA THR A 99 14.28 4.57 -15.04
C THR A 99 14.26 5.05 -16.49
N GLU A 100 13.09 5.49 -16.97
CA GLU A 100 12.86 5.98 -18.33
C GLU A 100 13.20 4.98 -19.44
N GLY A 101 13.16 3.68 -19.13
CA GLY A 101 13.41 2.59 -20.05
C GLY A 101 13.35 1.22 -19.35
N TYR A 102 13.36 0.16 -20.15
CA TYR A 102 13.41 -1.22 -19.63
C TYR A 102 14.84 -1.56 -19.21
N ALA A 103 15.24 -1.08 -18.04
CA ALA A 103 16.61 -1.21 -17.55
C ALA A 103 17.08 -2.68 -17.50
N ASN A 104 16.25 -3.59 -16.97
CA ASN A 104 16.61 -4.99 -16.77
C ASN A 104 16.87 -5.75 -18.09
N THR A 105 16.12 -5.47 -19.15
CA THR A 105 16.25 -6.18 -20.44
C THR A 105 17.27 -5.51 -21.39
N GLY A 106 18.09 -4.61 -20.84
CA GLY A 106 19.20 -3.97 -21.56
C GLY A 106 18.83 -2.66 -22.25
N GLY A 107 17.90 -1.89 -21.68
CA GLY A 107 17.68 -0.48 -22.04
C GLY A 107 16.85 -0.26 -23.29
N GLN A 108 15.74 -0.99 -23.45
CA GLN A 108 14.71 -0.67 -24.44
C GLN A 108 13.94 0.58 -24.04
N LYS A 109 13.47 1.34 -25.03
CA LYS A 109 12.53 2.44 -24.79
C LYS A 109 11.23 1.96 -24.13
N SER A 110 10.70 2.77 -23.24
CA SER A 110 9.34 2.68 -22.71
C SER A 110 8.51 3.90 -23.10
N LYS A 111 7.22 3.94 -22.76
CA LYS A 111 6.45 5.20 -22.82
C LYS A 111 6.86 6.23 -21.78
N ALA A 112 7.76 5.88 -20.85
CA ALA A 112 8.37 6.81 -19.91
C ALA A 112 9.66 7.45 -20.45
N THR A 113 10.21 6.97 -21.56
CA THR A 113 11.40 7.54 -22.18
C THR A 113 11.16 9.00 -22.60
N GLN A 114 12.11 9.89 -22.28
CA GLN A 114 12.03 11.31 -22.59
C GLN A 114 12.17 11.59 -24.10
N LEU A 115 11.64 12.74 -24.52
CA LEU A 115 11.82 13.22 -25.89
C LEU A 115 13.32 13.29 -26.23
N SER A 116 13.68 12.81 -27.42
CA SER A 116 15.04 12.78 -27.95
C SER A 116 16.02 11.84 -27.22
N ALA A 117 15.62 11.15 -26.16
CA ALA A 117 16.49 10.18 -25.49
C ALA A 117 16.78 8.98 -26.41
N VAL A 118 18.05 8.56 -26.45
CA VAL A 118 18.52 7.44 -27.27
C VAL A 118 18.51 6.16 -26.45
N GLN A 119 17.73 5.18 -26.88
CA GLN A 119 17.62 3.85 -26.25
C GLN A 119 17.40 2.79 -27.34
N LYS A 120 17.43 1.49 -26.97
CA LYS A 120 17.09 0.44 -27.95
C LYS A 120 15.66 0.64 -28.45
N PHE A 121 15.47 0.53 -29.77
CA PHE A 121 14.24 0.87 -30.49
C PHE A 121 13.90 2.38 -30.57
N ALA A 122 14.79 3.25 -30.10
CA ALA A 122 14.79 4.71 -30.29
C ALA A 122 16.23 5.18 -30.61
N THR A 123 16.86 4.59 -31.61
CA THR A 123 18.27 4.88 -31.97
C THR A 123 18.45 6.31 -32.50
N ASP A 124 17.43 6.83 -33.20
CA ASP A 124 17.41 8.21 -33.70
C ASP A 124 16.78 9.19 -32.68
N GLY A 125 16.74 8.79 -31.40
CA GLY A 125 16.02 9.49 -30.35
C GLY A 125 14.51 9.16 -30.33
N TYR A 126 13.93 9.21 -29.13
CA TYR A 126 12.49 8.99 -28.95
C TYR A 126 11.69 10.19 -29.49
N ARG A 127 10.73 9.94 -30.37
CA ARG A 127 10.03 10.98 -31.14
C ARG A 127 8.75 11.52 -30.47
N ARG A 128 8.44 11.09 -29.24
CA ARG A 128 7.22 11.48 -28.51
C ARG A 128 7.60 12.06 -27.15
N PRO A 129 6.78 12.94 -26.57
CA PRO A 129 6.95 13.33 -25.18
C PRO A 129 6.73 12.13 -24.27
N LYS A 130 7.35 12.16 -23.10
CA LYS A 130 7.09 11.21 -22.01
C LYS A 130 5.59 11.21 -21.68
N LYS A 131 5.00 10.03 -21.57
CA LYS A 131 3.61 9.90 -21.09
C LYS A 131 3.52 10.46 -19.67
N ASN A 132 2.60 11.37 -19.38
CA ASN A 132 2.46 11.95 -18.05
C ASN A 132 1.54 11.08 -17.17
N LEU A 133 2.11 10.08 -16.50
CA LEU A 133 1.35 9.14 -15.67
C LEU A 133 0.67 9.86 -14.48
N ALA A 134 1.35 10.84 -13.89
CA ALA A 134 0.84 11.59 -12.76
C ALA A 134 -0.42 12.38 -13.14
N GLU A 135 -0.40 13.10 -14.25
CA GLU A 135 -1.55 13.87 -14.74
C GLU A 135 -2.76 12.99 -15.05
N MET A 136 -2.53 11.81 -15.65
CA MET A 136 -3.62 10.86 -15.91
C MET A 136 -4.31 10.41 -14.63
N PHE A 137 -3.55 10.07 -13.59
CA PHE A 137 -4.14 9.61 -12.32
C PHE A 137 -4.69 10.73 -11.44
N MET A 138 -4.12 11.93 -11.50
CA MET A 138 -4.72 13.11 -10.86
C MET A 138 -6.11 13.41 -11.45
N GLY A 139 -6.35 13.06 -12.72
CA GLY A 139 -7.66 13.20 -13.38
C GLY A 139 -8.80 12.44 -12.71
N TYR A 140 -8.52 11.40 -11.90
CA TYR A 140 -9.55 10.68 -11.14
C TYR A 140 -10.08 11.45 -9.93
N GLY A 141 -9.28 12.36 -9.35
CA GLY A 141 -9.66 13.18 -8.19
C GLY A 141 -9.69 12.46 -6.84
N ASN A 142 -9.76 11.13 -6.81
CA ASN A 142 -9.72 10.30 -5.60
C ASN A 142 -8.41 9.50 -5.44
N VAL A 143 -7.42 9.73 -6.30
CA VAL A 143 -6.11 9.07 -6.26
C VAL A 143 -5.07 10.07 -5.76
N TYR A 144 -4.37 9.74 -4.68
CA TYR A 144 -3.21 10.50 -4.24
C TYR A 144 -2.03 10.22 -5.17
N VAL A 145 -1.40 11.28 -5.68
CA VAL A 145 -0.28 11.18 -6.63
C VAL A 145 0.85 12.07 -6.14
N ALA A 146 2.06 11.50 -6.05
CA ALA A 146 3.27 12.23 -5.77
C ALA A 146 4.38 11.82 -6.74
N SER A 147 5.19 12.79 -7.16
CA SER A 147 6.46 12.55 -7.85
C SER A 147 7.58 12.98 -6.91
N ILE A 148 8.56 12.11 -6.74
CA ILE A 148 9.66 12.30 -5.80
C ILE A 148 11.00 12.07 -6.48
N ALA A 149 12.03 12.72 -5.98
CA ALA A 149 13.40 12.45 -6.35
C ALA A 149 14.25 12.55 -5.08
N VAL A 150 14.65 11.40 -4.52
CA VAL A 150 15.38 11.33 -3.24
C VAL A 150 16.66 12.17 -3.29
N GLY A 151 17.39 12.14 -4.41
CA GLY A 151 18.60 12.95 -4.59
C GLY A 151 18.36 14.45 -4.70
N ALA A 152 17.14 14.89 -5.04
CA ALA A 152 16.78 16.30 -5.12
C ALA A 152 16.25 16.83 -3.77
N SER A 153 15.42 16.05 -3.07
CA SER A 153 14.89 16.43 -1.75
C SER A 153 14.49 15.20 -0.92
N PRO A 154 15.34 14.76 0.01
CA PRO A 154 15.00 13.65 0.91
C PRO A 154 13.78 13.94 1.79
N SER A 155 13.62 15.19 2.24
CA SER A 155 12.50 15.58 3.10
C SER A 155 11.15 15.52 2.36
N GLN A 156 11.12 15.90 1.09
CA GLN A 156 9.91 15.76 0.28
C GLN A 156 9.59 14.29 0.01
N SER A 157 10.59 13.44 -0.24
CA SER A 157 10.39 11.99 -0.42
C SER A 157 9.84 11.28 0.81
N VAL A 158 10.16 11.72 2.03
CA VAL A 158 9.61 11.16 3.27
C VAL A 158 8.19 11.68 3.55
N LYS A 159 7.89 12.90 3.13
CA LYS A 159 6.57 13.51 3.30
C LYS A 159 5.54 12.94 2.33
N ALA A 160 5.98 12.63 1.11
CA ALA A 160 5.17 12.12 0.03
C ALA A 160 4.65 10.71 0.33
#